data_AF-A0A7C1MJT1-F1
#
_entry.id   AF-A0A7C1MJT1-F1
#
_cell.length_a   1.000
_cell.length_b   1.000
_cell.length_c   1.000
_cell.angle_alpha   90.00
_cell.angle_beta   90.00
_cell.angle_gamma   90.00
#
_symmetry.space_group_name_H-M   'P 1'
#
loop_
_entity.id
_entity.type
_entity.pdbx_description
1 polymer ?
#
loop_
_entity_poly.entity_id
_entity_poly.type
_entity_poly.pdbx_seq_one_letter_code
_entity_poly.pdbx_strand_id
1 'polypeptide(L)'
;MKGLGLEEIGHLLLTLLRVRKLKPEEVIIETQREKGLILKKESCLRFIPAITSLDEVGGLDNLKNWVTTRKELFSREAIASGIQPPSGILFMGVSGCGKSMASKVIASAWNVPLVRLDMNLVMSGVYGTPEYAFEQAISLAEKIAPIVLWIDEVENSFGYDEGSSGGNINIFSSFLTWMQEKPHDVFVAATANRIRMLPAEMLRKGRFDQVFFLNLPNDIERREILSIHIRAKDGNPEDFKIDILSSITEKWSGAEIESLISSASIEAYKERRDFDQKDILHVAGQMVPLSKTMEEQIRELTGWSFNRATPASKSDRPPIQMPVEEDPSIMKY
;
A
#
# COMPACT_ATOMS: atom_id res chain seq x y z
N MET A 1 8.20 -6.09 22.98
CA MET A 1 9.51 -5.55 23.41
C MET A 1 10.71 -6.11 22.63
N LYS A 2 10.57 -7.18 21.82
CA LYS A 2 11.61 -7.58 20.86
C LYS A 2 11.96 -6.39 19.95
N GLY A 3 13.25 -6.09 19.82
CA GLY A 3 13.78 -4.99 19.00
C GLY A 3 13.98 -3.63 19.69
N LEU A 4 13.73 -3.51 20.99
CA LEU A 4 14.09 -2.33 21.79
C LEU A 4 15.32 -2.64 22.66
N GLY A 5 16.25 -1.70 22.79
CA GLY A 5 17.36 -1.78 23.74
C GLY A 5 16.92 -1.48 25.17
N LEU A 6 17.84 -1.63 26.13
CA LEU A 6 17.54 -1.42 27.56
C LEU A 6 17.14 0.02 27.87
N GLU A 7 17.76 1.00 27.21
CA GLU A 7 17.42 2.42 27.38
C GLU A 7 16.03 2.74 26.83
N GLU A 8 15.68 2.21 25.65
CA GLU A 8 14.36 2.41 25.04
C GLU A 8 13.26 1.69 25.84
N ILE A 9 13.55 0.50 26.38
CA ILE A 9 12.65 -0.17 27.31
C ILE A 9 12.44 0.69 28.56
N GLY A 10 13.52 1.29 29.10
CA GLY A 10 13.44 2.22 30.22
C GLY A 10 12.56 3.44 29.90
N HIS A 11 12.76 4.07 28.75
CA HIS A 11 11.94 5.19 28.28
C HIS A 11 10.46 4.80 28.10
N LEU A 12 10.18 3.68 27.44
CA LEU A 12 8.84 3.16 27.26
C LEU A 12 8.16 2.91 28.60
N LEU A 13 8.84 2.23 29.54
CA LEU A 13 8.31 1.95 30.88
C LEU A 13 8.01 3.25 31.63
N LEU A 14 8.90 4.24 31.59
CA LEU A 14 8.68 5.53 32.22
C LEU A 14 7.48 6.28 31.62
N THR A 15 7.30 6.23 30.29
CA THR A 15 6.13 6.84 29.63
C THR A 15 4.84 6.12 30.00
N LEU A 16 4.83 4.78 29.98
CA LEU A 16 3.67 3.98 30.34
C LEU A 16 3.26 4.14 31.81
N LEU A 17 4.23 4.25 32.72
CA LEU A 17 3.97 4.46 34.16
C LEU A 17 3.36 5.84 34.48
N ARG A 18 3.39 6.81 33.56
CA ARG A 18 2.69 8.10 33.73
C ARG A 18 1.17 8.00 33.54
N VAL A 19 0.69 6.92 32.93
CA VAL A 19 -0.74 6.72 32.65
C VAL A 19 -1.40 5.92 33.79
N ARG A 20 -2.50 6.42 34.36
CA ARG A 20 -3.19 5.80 35.51
C ARG A 20 -3.79 4.42 35.22
N LYS A 21 -4.12 4.12 33.96
CA LYS A 21 -4.62 2.83 33.49
C LYS A 21 -3.98 2.53 32.14
N LEU A 22 -3.30 1.39 32.04
CA LEU A 22 -2.71 0.93 30.79
C LEU A 22 -3.76 0.17 29.98
N LYS A 23 -4.22 0.76 28.89
CA LYS A 23 -4.98 0.02 27.88
C LYS A 23 -3.99 -0.65 26.91
N PRO A 24 -4.26 -1.89 26.45
CA PRO A 24 -3.39 -2.56 25.47
C PRO A 24 -3.10 -1.72 24.22
N GLU A 25 -4.10 -0.99 23.73
CA GLU A 25 -4.01 -0.10 22.56
C GLU A 25 -2.98 1.02 22.76
N GLU A 26 -2.99 1.68 23.93
CA GLU A 26 -2.04 2.75 24.26
C GLU A 26 -0.61 2.23 24.35
N VAL A 27 -0.43 1.03 24.90
CA VAL A 27 0.89 0.36 24.98
C VAL A 27 1.44 0.10 23.58
N ILE A 28 0.59 -0.33 22.65
CA ILE A 28 0.99 -0.61 21.27
C ILE A 28 1.41 0.68 20.57
N ILE A 29 0.61 1.74 20.68
CA ILE A 29 0.91 3.05 20.07
C ILE A 29 2.25 3.57 20.57
N GLU A 30 2.49 3.54 21.88
CA GLU A 30 3.74 4.04 22.45
C GLU A 30 4.94 3.16 22.08
N THR A 31 4.75 1.83 22.02
CA THR A 31 5.78 0.91 21.54
C THR A 31 6.16 1.20 20.08
N GLN A 32 5.17 1.45 19.22
CA GLN A 32 5.41 1.81 17.82
C GLN A 32 6.15 3.15 17.71
N ARG A 33 5.80 4.12 18.55
CA ARG A 33 6.47 5.43 18.62
C ARG A 33 7.95 5.30 18.98
N GLU A 34 8.28 4.53 20.02
CA GLU A 34 9.66 4.28 20.44
C GLU A 34 10.47 3.57 19.35
N LYS A 35 9.89 2.55 18.68
CA LYS A 35 10.51 1.93 17.50
C LYS A 35 10.75 2.96 16.38
N GLY A 36 9.84 3.92 16.20
CA GLY A 36 10.02 5.01 15.25
C GLY A 36 11.19 5.93 15.59
N LEU A 37 11.53 6.12 16.87
CA LEU A 37 12.69 6.91 17.29
C LEU A 37 14.02 6.21 16.98
N ILE A 38 14.08 4.88 17.10
CA ILE A 38 15.25 4.08 16.68
C ILE A 38 15.57 4.34 15.21
N LEU A 39 14.54 4.37 14.36
CA LEU A 39 14.68 4.55 12.92
C LEU A 39 15.08 5.96 12.49
N LYS A 40 14.85 6.98 13.34
CA LYS A 40 15.27 8.36 13.06
C LYS A 40 16.78 8.56 13.12
N LYS A 41 17.53 7.63 13.73
CA LYS A 41 19.00 7.65 13.73
C LYS A 41 19.51 6.96 12.46
N GLU A 42 20.07 7.76 11.56
CA GLU A 42 20.98 7.34 10.47
C GLU A 42 20.63 6.02 9.77
N SER A 43 19.44 5.93 9.18
CA SER A 43 19.04 4.75 8.42
C SER A 43 18.28 5.10 7.14
N CYS A 44 18.25 4.16 6.19
CA CYS A 44 17.39 4.23 5.00
C CYS A 44 15.92 3.90 5.32
N LEU A 45 15.58 3.69 6.60
CA LEU A 45 14.24 3.31 7.04
C LEU A 45 13.50 4.51 7.64
N ARG A 46 12.21 4.63 7.31
CA ARG A 46 11.33 5.66 7.86
C ARG A 46 10.09 5.04 8.46
N PHE A 47 9.81 5.35 9.72
CA PHE A 47 8.56 4.96 10.34
C PHE A 47 7.40 5.72 9.69
N ILE A 48 6.34 5.00 9.31
CA ILE A 48 5.12 5.56 8.76
C ILE A 48 4.01 5.44 9.82
N PRO A 49 3.34 6.54 10.18
CA PRO A 49 2.20 6.49 11.09
C PRO A 49 1.12 5.54 10.60
N ALA A 50 0.54 4.77 11.53
CA ALA A 50 -0.60 3.92 11.25
C ALA A 50 -1.85 4.76 10.92
N ILE A 51 -2.76 4.16 10.16
CA ILE A 51 -4.14 4.66 10.01
C ILE A 51 -4.96 4.29 11.25
N THR A 52 -5.93 5.13 11.61
CA THR A 52 -6.70 4.97 12.86
C THR A 52 -7.69 3.82 12.75
N SER A 53 -8.35 3.67 11.59
CA SER A 53 -9.27 2.58 11.30
C SER A 53 -9.18 2.14 9.84
N LEU A 54 -9.51 0.88 9.58
CA LEU A 54 -9.69 0.36 8.21
C LEU A 54 -10.88 1.01 7.48
N ASP A 55 -11.81 1.61 8.23
CA ASP A 55 -12.98 2.33 7.70
C ASP A 55 -12.61 3.71 7.12
N GLU A 56 -11.40 4.22 7.44
CA GLU A 56 -10.83 5.43 6.83
C GLU A 56 -10.29 5.17 5.40
N VAL A 57 -10.45 3.95 4.88
CA VAL A 57 -9.98 3.56 3.55
C VAL A 57 -11.15 3.01 2.76
N GLY A 58 -11.54 3.68 1.67
CA GLY A 58 -12.57 3.17 0.75
C GLY A 58 -12.05 2.00 -0.07
N GLY A 59 -12.89 0.99 -0.28
CA GLY A 59 -12.58 -0.20 -1.07
C GLY A 59 -11.56 -1.14 -0.44
N LEU A 60 -10.76 -1.79 -1.30
CA LEU A 60 -9.74 -2.78 -0.96
C LEU A 60 -10.29 -4.01 -0.22
N ASP A 61 -11.53 -4.41 -0.47
CA ASP A 61 -12.22 -5.47 0.26
C ASP A 61 -11.48 -6.81 0.26
N ASN A 62 -10.96 -7.22 -0.90
CA ASN A 62 -10.26 -8.50 -1.02
C ASN A 62 -8.95 -8.47 -0.25
N LEU A 63 -8.25 -7.33 -0.28
CA LEU A 63 -7.05 -7.12 0.54
C LEU A 63 -7.41 -7.13 2.03
N LYS A 64 -8.39 -6.33 2.48
CA LYS A 64 -8.86 -6.26 3.87
C LYS A 64 -9.25 -7.65 4.39
N ASN A 65 -9.97 -8.42 3.59
CA ASN A 65 -10.31 -9.80 3.92
C ASN A 65 -9.05 -10.68 4.03
N TRP A 66 -8.17 -10.64 3.02
CA TRP A 66 -6.95 -11.44 2.98
C TRP A 66 -6.05 -11.20 4.19
N VAL A 67 -5.87 -9.94 4.61
CA VAL A 67 -5.03 -9.57 5.76
C VAL A 67 -5.69 -10.01 7.07
N THR A 68 -7.00 -9.81 7.21
CA THR A 68 -7.72 -10.13 8.45
C THR A 68 -7.69 -11.63 8.72
N THR A 69 -7.92 -12.46 7.70
CA THR A 69 -7.91 -13.93 7.84
C THR A 69 -6.53 -14.50 8.14
N ARG A 70 -5.45 -13.74 7.88
CA ARG A 70 -4.06 -14.24 7.97
C ARG A 70 -3.31 -13.74 9.20
N LYS A 71 -3.92 -12.86 9.99
CA LYS A 71 -3.30 -12.30 11.20
C LYS A 71 -2.79 -13.39 12.15
N GLU A 72 -3.58 -14.44 12.34
CA GLU A 72 -3.27 -15.55 13.24
C GLU A 72 -2.14 -16.46 12.74
N LEU A 73 -1.79 -16.40 11.45
CA LEU A 73 -0.71 -17.21 10.89
C LEU A 73 0.67 -16.82 11.42
N PHE A 74 0.83 -15.59 11.90
CA PHE A 74 2.06 -15.09 12.52
C PHE A 74 2.17 -15.47 14.01
N SER A 75 1.21 -16.21 14.56
CA SER A 75 1.25 -16.72 15.93
C SER A 75 2.32 -17.81 16.10
N ARG A 76 2.82 -17.98 17.32
CA ARG A 76 3.80 -19.04 17.61
C ARG A 76 3.20 -20.42 17.41
N GLU A 77 1.92 -20.55 17.72
CA GLU A 77 1.12 -21.76 17.61
C GLU A 77 0.98 -22.21 16.15
N ALA A 78 0.68 -21.27 15.24
CA ALA A 78 0.60 -21.55 13.81
C ALA A 78 1.96 -22.00 13.25
N ILE A 79 3.04 -21.29 13.59
CA ILE A 79 4.40 -21.62 13.15
C ILE A 79 4.83 -22.99 13.69
N ALA A 80 4.57 -23.27 14.98
CA ALA A 80 4.88 -24.56 15.60
C ALA A 80 4.08 -25.73 14.97
N SER A 81 2.91 -25.45 14.41
CA SER A 81 2.09 -26.41 13.67
C SER A 81 2.55 -26.63 12.23
N GLY A 82 3.67 -26.02 11.83
CA GLY A 82 4.25 -26.13 10.48
C GLY A 82 3.62 -25.20 9.44
N ILE A 83 2.72 -24.31 9.83
CA ILE A 83 2.15 -23.31 8.92
C ILE A 83 3.19 -22.23 8.68
N GLN A 84 3.54 -22.03 7.40
CA GLN A 84 4.45 -20.97 6.98
C GLN A 84 3.69 -19.66 6.81
N PRO A 85 4.01 -18.60 7.57
CA PRO A 85 3.42 -17.28 7.37
C PRO A 85 3.77 -16.73 5.97
N PRO A 86 2.90 -15.92 5.35
CA PRO A 86 3.22 -15.32 4.06
C PRO A 86 4.42 -14.37 4.21
N SER A 87 5.32 -14.40 3.23
CA SER A 87 6.55 -13.61 3.19
C SER A 87 6.33 -12.19 2.72
N GLY A 88 5.40 -11.97 1.77
CA GLY A 88 5.12 -10.64 1.27
C GLY A 88 3.97 -10.53 0.27
N ILE A 89 3.55 -9.29 0.01
CA ILE A 89 2.61 -8.89 -1.03
C ILE A 89 3.28 -7.93 -2.01
N LEU A 90 2.97 -8.10 -3.29
CA LEU A 90 3.23 -7.11 -4.33
C LEU A 90 1.92 -6.43 -4.75
N PHE A 91 1.88 -5.11 -4.62
CA PHE A 91 0.81 -4.25 -5.12
C PHE A 91 1.17 -3.72 -6.50
N MET A 92 0.33 -3.98 -7.48
CA MET A 92 0.45 -3.40 -8.82
C MET A 92 -0.79 -2.62 -9.17
N GLY A 93 -0.67 -1.71 -10.13
CA GLY A 93 -1.82 -1.10 -10.77
C GLY A 93 -1.69 0.40 -10.94
N VAL A 94 -2.81 1.05 -11.21
CA VAL A 94 -2.84 2.43 -11.67
C VAL A 94 -2.32 3.38 -10.60
N SER A 95 -1.56 4.40 -11.01
CA SER A 95 -1.06 5.42 -10.08
C SER A 95 -2.23 6.13 -9.39
N GLY A 96 -2.03 6.57 -8.14
CA GLY A 96 -3.09 7.24 -7.36
C GLY A 96 -4.24 6.34 -6.87
N CYS A 97 -4.20 5.02 -7.12
CA CYS A 97 -5.27 4.09 -6.71
C CYS A 97 -5.00 3.39 -5.36
N GLY A 98 -4.22 4.00 -4.47
CA GLY A 98 -4.11 3.55 -3.08
C GLY A 98 -3.07 2.45 -2.78
N LYS A 99 -2.06 2.22 -3.64
CA LYS A 99 -1.01 1.21 -3.38
C LYS A 99 -0.25 1.45 -2.09
N SER A 100 0.15 2.69 -1.82
CA SER A 100 0.79 3.08 -0.56
C SER A 100 -0.17 2.97 0.63
N MET A 101 -1.46 3.24 0.41
CA MET A 101 -2.51 3.07 1.43
C MET A 101 -2.72 1.60 1.77
N ALA A 102 -2.63 0.70 0.80
CA ALA A 102 -2.75 -0.73 0.99
C ALA A 102 -1.68 -1.28 1.97
N SER A 103 -0.44 -0.77 1.92
CA SER A 103 0.58 -1.10 2.92
C SER A 103 0.20 -0.65 4.34
N LYS A 104 -0.45 0.51 4.48
CA LYS A 104 -0.96 1.00 5.78
C LYS A 104 -2.10 0.13 6.30
N VAL A 105 -2.98 -0.35 5.43
CA VAL A 105 -4.05 -1.30 5.77
C VAL A 105 -3.49 -2.58 6.38
N ILE A 106 -2.44 -3.16 5.79
CA ILE A 106 -1.79 -4.37 6.34
C ILE A 106 -1.27 -4.11 7.76
N ALA A 107 -0.47 -3.05 7.92
CA ALA A 107 0.16 -2.72 9.20
C ALA A 107 -0.88 -2.44 10.30
N SER A 108 -1.95 -1.71 9.96
CA SER A 108 -3.05 -1.42 10.89
C SER A 108 -3.85 -2.68 11.26
N ALA A 109 -4.22 -3.52 10.27
CA ALA A 109 -4.97 -4.76 10.52
C ALA A 109 -4.21 -5.74 11.44
N TRP A 110 -2.90 -5.85 11.25
CA TRP A 110 -2.04 -6.70 12.07
C TRP A 110 -1.51 -6.02 13.33
N ASN A 111 -1.72 -4.72 13.44
CA ASN A 111 -1.33 -3.89 14.57
C ASN A 111 0.19 -3.89 14.82
N VAL A 112 0.96 -3.76 13.74
CA VAL A 112 2.42 -3.74 13.74
C VAL A 112 2.93 -2.44 13.10
N PRO A 113 4.14 -1.97 13.44
CA PRO A 113 4.78 -0.84 12.78
C PRO A 113 4.80 -0.98 11.25
N LEU A 114 4.49 0.12 10.55
CA LEU A 114 4.81 0.28 9.14
C LEU A 114 6.14 1.02 9.00
N VAL A 115 7.08 0.42 8.27
CA VAL A 115 8.40 0.99 8.04
C VAL A 115 8.64 1.04 6.54
N ARG A 116 8.93 2.22 6.00
CA ARG A 116 9.27 2.40 4.59
C ARG A 116 10.78 2.34 4.41
N LEU A 117 11.25 1.48 3.50
CA LEU A 117 12.61 1.51 2.98
C LEU A 117 12.70 2.53 1.84
N ASP A 118 13.53 3.54 2.01
CA ASP A 118 13.76 4.57 1.01
C ASP A 118 14.90 4.17 0.07
N MET A 119 14.55 3.55 -1.05
CA MET A 119 15.54 3.07 -2.01
C MET A 119 16.34 4.21 -2.68
N ASN A 120 15.77 5.41 -2.80
CA ASN A 120 16.53 6.56 -3.31
C ASN A 120 17.68 6.91 -2.37
N LEU A 121 17.46 6.78 -1.06
CA LEU A 121 18.48 7.03 -0.04
C LEU A 121 19.51 5.89 0.05
N VAL A 122 19.10 4.64 -0.23
CA VAL A 122 20.03 3.51 -0.42
C VAL A 122 20.97 3.81 -1.59
N MET A 123 20.42 4.27 -2.71
CA MET A 123 21.17 4.52 -3.94
C MET A 123 21.97 5.83 -3.92
N SER A 124 21.75 6.73 -2.96
CA SER A 124 22.39 8.05 -2.95
C SER A 124 23.85 8.04 -2.52
N GLY A 125 24.33 6.95 -1.90
CA GLY A 125 25.67 6.84 -1.35
C GLY A 125 25.89 7.53 0.00
N VAL A 126 24.84 8.15 0.57
CA VAL A 126 24.94 8.88 1.86
C VAL A 126 25.40 7.99 3.01
N TYR A 127 25.08 6.70 2.96
CA TYR A 127 25.42 5.72 4.01
C TYR A 127 26.46 4.68 3.57
N GLY A 128 27.32 5.03 2.61
CA GLY A 128 28.33 4.13 2.05
C GLY A 128 27.90 3.54 0.70
N THR A 129 28.42 2.37 0.34
CA THR A 129 28.00 1.72 -0.92
C THR A 129 26.52 1.34 -0.85
N PRO A 130 25.76 1.41 -1.96
CA PRO A 130 24.36 1.01 -1.98
C PRO A 130 24.09 -0.39 -1.42
N GLU A 131 24.99 -1.35 -1.65
CA GLU A 131 24.90 -2.71 -1.11
C GLU A 131 25.00 -2.71 0.42
N TYR A 132 25.96 -1.98 0.98
CA TYR A 132 26.15 -1.87 2.42
C TYR A 132 24.96 -1.14 3.07
N ALA A 133 24.50 -0.04 2.46
CA ALA A 133 23.34 0.70 2.95
C ALA A 133 22.07 -0.15 2.96
N PHE A 134 21.88 -0.97 1.92
CA PHE A 134 20.78 -1.93 1.83
C PHE A 134 20.88 -3.02 2.90
N GLU A 135 22.04 -3.65 3.06
CA GLU A 135 22.30 -4.68 4.07
C GLU A 135 22.04 -4.18 5.50
N GLN A 136 22.51 -2.97 5.80
CA GLN A 136 22.27 -2.34 7.11
C GLN A 136 20.79 -2.05 7.33
N ALA A 137 20.06 -1.63 6.28
CA ALA A 137 18.64 -1.36 6.39
C ALA A 137 17.82 -2.65 6.64
N ILE A 138 18.08 -3.73 5.90
CA ILE A 138 17.38 -5.01 6.14
C ILE A 138 17.75 -5.61 7.50
N SER A 139 19.01 -5.52 7.93
CA SER A 139 19.43 -5.97 9.27
C SER A 139 18.72 -5.19 10.39
N LEU A 140 18.55 -3.87 10.21
CA LEU A 140 17.80 -3.05 11.15
C LEU A 140 16.32 -3.41 11.15
N ALA A 141 15.73 -3.65 9.98
CA ALA A 141 14.34 -4.10 9.83
C ALA A 141 14.06 -5.41 10.59
N GLU A 142 14.99 -6.36 10.54
CA GLU A 142 14.91 -7.62 11.30
C GLU A 142 15.02 -7.41 12.80
N LYS A 143 15.92 -6.51 13.25
CA LYS A 143 16.07 -6.20 14.68
C LYS A 143 14.79 -5.62 15.26
N ILE A 144 14.10 -4.74 14.52
CA ILE A 144 12.88 -4.07 15.00
C ILE A 144 11.59 -4.87 14.77
N ALA A 145 11.66 -6.08 14.21
CA ALA A 145 10.51 -6.95 14.01
C ALA A 145 9.68 -7.15 15.32
N PRO A 146 8.36 -7.37 15.24
CA PRO A 146 7.55 -7.54 14.04
C PRO A 146 7.22 -6.22 13.34
N ILE A 147 7.28 -6.19 12.00
CA ILE A 147 6.97 -5.01 11.17
C ILE A 147 6.35 -5.40 9.82
N VAL A 148 5.67 -4.44 9.19
CA VAL A 148 5.50 -4.41 7.74
C VAL A 148 6.59 -3.51 7.15
N LEU A 149 7.46 -4.08 6.33
CA LEU A 149 8.46 -3.35 5.54
C LEU A 149 7.86 -2.99 4.17
N TRP A 150 7.61 -1.70 3.96
CA TRP A 150 7.11 -1.17 2.70
C TRP A 150 8.27 -0.71 1.81
N ILE A 151 8.29 -1.20 0.57
CA ILE A 151 9.22 -0.76 -0.48
C ILE A 151 8.39 -0.17 -1.62
N ASP A 152 8.58 1.12 -1.89
CA ASP A 152 7.84 1.86 -2.91
C ASP A 152 8.54 1.75 -4.28
N GLU A 153 7.76 1.77 -5.35
CA GLU A 153 8.21 1.74 -6.75
C GLU A 153 9.41 0.81 -7.02
N VAL A 154 9.27 -0.47 -6.67
CA VAL A 154 10.35 -1.47 -6.73
C VAL A 154 10.99 -1.59 -8.11
N GLU A 155 10.25 -1.31 -9.18
CA GLU A 155 10.77 -1.30 -10.53
C GLU A 155 11.80 -0.21 -10.80
N ASN A 156 11.82 0.88 -10.03
CA ASN A 156 12.80 1.96 -10.20
C ASN A 156 14.16 1.56 -9.63
N SER A 157 14.16 0.71 -8.62
CA SER A 157 15.37 0.30 -7.89
C SER A 157 15.93 -1.02 -8.40
N PHE A 158 15.06 -1.88 -8.93
CA PHE A 158 15.40 -3.24 -9.32
C PHE A 158 15.11 -3.54 -10.80
N GLY A 159 14.51 -2.63 -11.54
CA GLY A 159 14.12 -2.87 -12.93
C GLY A 159 15.28 -2.88 -13.90
N TYR A 160 15.03 -3.49 -15.05
CA TYR A 160 15.93 -3.45 -16.20
C TYR A 160 15.69 -2.15 -16.97
N ASP A 161 16.71 -1.32 -17.10
CA ASP A 161 16.66 -0.14 -17.98
C ASP A 161 17.20 -0.55 -19.35
N GLU A 162 16.40 -0.45 -20.40
CA GLU A 162 16.85 -0.68 -21.78
C GLU A 162 17.76 0.49 -22.21
N GLY A 163 19.05 0.41 -21.87
CA GLY A 163 20.08 1.32 -22.38
C GLY A 163 20.90 2.07 -21.34
N SER A 164 20.57 1.96 -20.04
CA SER A 164 21.44 2.41 -18.96
C SER A 164 21.90 1.22 -18.12
N SER A 165 23.20 1.14 -17.85
CA SER A 165 23.74 0.23 -16.83
C SER A 165 23.28 0.76 -15.45
N GLY A 166 22.04 0.47 -15.04
CA GLY A 166 21.38 1.30 -14.01
C GLY A 166 20.52 0.63 -12.95
N GLY A 167 20.13 -0.64 -13.08
CA GLY A 167 19.62 -1.43 -11.94
C GLY A 167 20.80 -2.08 -11.23
N ASN A 168 20.96 -1.89 -9.92
CA ASN A 168 22.04 -2.57 -9.20
C ASN A 168 21.67 -4.04 -9.02
N ILE A 169 21.92 -4.86 -10.04
CA ILE A 169 21.59 -6.30 -10.14
C ILE A 169 22.03 -7.04 -8.88
N ASN A 170 23.13 -6.61 -8.26
CA ASN A 170 23.63 -7.16 -7.01
C ASN A 170 22.66 -6.92 -5.85
N ILE A 171 22.16 -5.70 -5.67
CA ILE A 171 21.17 -5.39 -4.63
C ILE A 171 19.87 -6.14 -4.89
N PHE A 172 19.41 -6.21 -6.15
CA PHE A 172 18.22 -6.97 -6.49
C PHE A 172 18.37 -8.46 -6.14
N SER A 173 19.52 -9.05 -6.50
CA SER A 173 19.82 -10.45 -6.16
C SER A 173 19.87 -10.65 -4.65
N SER A 174 20.53 -9.76 -3.91
CA SER A 174 20.56 -9.78 -2.44
C SER A 174 19.16 -9.65 -1.83
N PHE A 175 18.30 -8.77 -2.36
CA PHE A 175 16.91 -8.63 -1.92
C PHE A 175 16.12 -9.93 -2.13
N LEU A 176 16.26 -10.57 -3.29
CA LEU A 176 15.55 -11.82 -3.58
C LEU A 176 16.02 -12.99 -2.70
N THR A 177 17.32 -13.07 -2.39
CA THR A 177 17.88 -14.04 -1.45
C THR A 177 17.35 -13.75 -0.05
N TRP A 178 17.45 -12.52 0.41
CA TRP A 178 16.94 -12.09 1.70
C TRP A 178 15.44 -12.36 1.87
N MET A 179 14.62 -12.15 0.84
CA MET A 179 13.18 -12.46 0.88
C MET A 179 12.87 -13.92 1.23
N GLN A 180 13.79 -14.85 0.93
CA GLN A 180 13.66 -16.27 1.26
C GLN A 180 14.21 -16.63 2.64
N GLU A 181 15.20 -15.87 3.13
CA GLU A 181 15.92 -16.16 4.37
C GLU A 181 15.44 -15.33 5.57
N LYS A 182 14.72 -14.24 5.32
CA LYS A 182 14.30 -13.30 6.36
C LYS A 182 13.43 -13.95 7.44
N PRO A 183 13.48 -13.43 8.68
CA PRO A 183 12.55 -13.81 9.73
C PRO A 183 11.08 -13.65 9.32
N HIS A 184 10.21 -14.58 9.75
CA HIS A 184 8.78 -14.54 9.44
C HIS A 184 8.04 -13.32 10.02
N ASP A 185 8.61 -12.67 11.04
CA ASP A 185 8.04 -11.47 11.66
C ASP A 185 8.36 -10.16 10.89
N VAL A 186 9.10 -10.24 9.78
CA VAL A 186 9.25 -9.15 8.81
C VAL A 186 8.40 -9.44 7.57
N PHE A 187 7.26 -8.77 7.42
CA PHE A 187 6.41 -8.91 6.24
C PHE A 187 6.71 -7.82 5.21
N VAL A 188 6.88 -8.18 3.94
CA VAL A 188 7.26 -7.21 2.90
C VAL A 188 6.04 -6.81 2.05
N ALA A 189 5.78 -5.51 1.96
CA ALA A 189 4.79 -4.93 1.06
C ALA A 189 5.52 -4.11 -0.01
N ALA A 190 5.51 -4.58 -1.26
CA ALA A 190 6.12 -3.89 -2.39
C ALA A 190 5.05 -3.24 -3.26
N THR A 191 5.37 -2.13 -3.91
CA THR A 191 4.47 -1.50 -4.89
C THR A 191 5.17 -1.33 -6.23
N ALA A 192 4.44 -1.54 -7.33
CA ALA A 192 4.93 -1.27 -8.67
C ALA A 192 3.88 -0.57 -9.54
N ASN A 193 4.34 0.39 -10.35
CA ASN A 193 3.54 1.11 -11.35
C ASN A 193 3.81 0.61 -12.77
N ARG A 194 5.06 0.22 -13.08
CA ARG A 194 5.48 -0.16 -14.45
C ARG A 194 5.84 -1.63 -14.54
N ILE A 195 4.86 -2.41 -15.00
CA ILE A 195 4.97 -3.87 -15.10
C ILE A 195 6.11 -4.31 -16.02
N ARG A 196 6.32 -3.63 -17.17
CA ARG A 196 7.37 -4.00 -18.14
C ARG A 196 8.78 -3.97 -17.54
N MET A 197 8.99 -3.13 -16.53
CA MET A 197 10.30 -3.01 -15.88
C MET A 197 10.45 -3.95 -14.69
N LEU A 198 9.39 -4.66 -14.28
CA LEU A 198 9.44 -5.55 -13.15
C LEU A 198 10.13 -6.87 -13.54
N PRO A 199 11.22 -7.26 -12.87
CA PRO A 199 11.85 -8.56 -13.14
C PRO A 199 10.89 -9.72 -12.87
N ALA A 200 10.80 -10.67 -13.80
CA ALA A 200 9.92 -11.84 -13.68
C ALA A 200 10.25 -12.70 -12.46
N GLU A 201 11.51 -12.65 -12.00
CA GLU A 201 12.02 -13.22 -10.77
C GLU A 201 11.15 -12.83 -9.56
N MET A 202 10.66 -11.59 -9.48
CA MET A 202 9.85 -11.14 -8.34
C MET A 202 8.54 -11.93 -8.22
N LEU A 203 7.97 -12.36 -9.35
CA LEU A 203 6.68 -13.06 -9.40
C LEU A 203 6.78 -14.56 -9.11
N ARG A 204 7.98 -15.08 -8.83
CA ARG A 204 8.14 -16.49 -8.45
C ARG A 204 7.53 -16.74 -7.06
N LYS A 205 6.79 -17.85 -6.94
CA LYS A 205 6.21 -18.30 -5.66
C LYS A 205 7.31 -18.44 -4.59
N GLY A 206 6.98 -18.09 -3.36
CA GLY A 206 7.91 -18.06 -2.22
C GLY A 206 8.63 -16.72 -2.01
N ARG A 207 8.34 -15.68 -2.82
CA ARG A 207 8.82 -14.31 -2.63
C ARG A 207 7.66 -13.39 -2.28
N PHE A 208 6.78 -13.13 -3.25
CA PHE A 208 5.48 -12.54 -3.01
C PHE A 208 4.43 -13.63 -3.14
N ASP A 209 3.79 -13.97 -2.02
CA ASP A 209 2.78 -15.03 -1.96
C ASP A 209 1.47 -14.59 -2.62
N GLN A 210 1.25 -13.27 -2.67
CA GLN A 210 0.07 -12.70 -3.27
C GLN A 210 0.41 -11.43 -4.04
N VAL A 211 -0.18 -11.35 -5.22
CA VAL A 211 -0.12 -10.17 -6.08
C VAL A 211 -1.51 -9.55 -6.11
N PHE A 212 -1.62 -8.30 -5.67
CA PHE A 212 -2.86 -7.53 -5.70
C PHE A 212 -2.79 -6.46 -6.77
N PHE A 213 -3.82 -6.39 -7.63
CA PHE A 213 -3.98 -5.33 -8.61
C PHE A 213 -4.99 -4.29 -8.13
N LEU A 214 -4.56 -3.04 -8.05
CA LEU A 214 -5.36 -1.88 -7.68
C LEU A 214 -5.71 -1.13 -8.96
N ASN A 215 -6.98 -1.23 -9.36
CA ASN A 215 -7.50 -0.53 -10.52
C ASN A 215 -8.13 0.80 -10.12
N LEU A 216 -8.62 1.56 -11.11
CA LEU A 216 -9.51 2.69 -10.87
C LEU A 216 -10.71 2.23 -10.03
N PRO A 217 -11.12 3.01 -9.02
CA PRO A 217 -12.20 2.66 -8.11
C PRO A 217 -13.54 2.49 -8.84
N ASN A 218 -14.29 1.46 -8.46
CA ASN A 218 -15.66 1.24 -8.90
C ASN A 218 -16.62 2.27 -8.29
N ASP A 219 -17.92 2.20 -8.61
CA ASP A 219 -18.88 3.19 -8.12
C ASP A 219 -19.03 3.18 -6.59
N ILE A 220 -19.09 2.00 -5.98
CA ILE A 220 -19.17 1.85 -4.52
C ILE A 220 -17.93 2.47 -3.85
N GLU A 221 -16.73 2.14 -4.35
CA GLU A 221 -15.47 2.66 -3.84
C GLU A 221 -15.39 4.18 -3.97
N ARG A 222 -15.83 4.76 -5.10
CA ARG A 222 -15.84 6.22 -5.28
C ARG A 222 -16.74 6.91 -4.27
N ARG A 223 -17.91 6.36 -3.96
CA ARG A 223 -18.82 6.91 -2.91
C ARG A 223 -18.15 6.90 -1.54
N GLU A 224 -17.48 5.80 -1.21
CA GLU A 224 -16.73 5.68 0.06
C GLU A 224 -15.57 6.68 0.13
N ILE A 225 -14.74 6.74 -0.91
CA ILE A 225 -13.60 7.66 -1.02
C ILE A 225 -14.07 9.12 -0.90
N LEU A 226 -15.12 9.50 -1.64
CA LEU A 226 -15.73 10.84 -1.54
C LEU A 226 -16.15 11.15 -0.10
N SER A 227 -16.88 10.23 0.54
CA SER A 227 -17.37 10.42 1.91
C SER A 227 -16.24 10.56 2.92
N ILE A 228 -15.16 9.79 2.76
CA ILE A 228 -13.97 9.88 3.61
C ILE A 228 -13.30 11.25 3.47
N HIS A 229 -13.07 11.70 2.24
CA HIS A 229 -12.38 12.97 2.02
C HIS A 229 -13.24 14.19 2.37
N ILE A 230 -14.57 14.12 2.23
CA ILE A 230 -15.48 15.16 2.71
C ILE A 230 -15.38 15.28 4.24
N ARG A 231 -15.45 14.16 4.98
CA ARG A 231 -15.28 14.16 6.44
C ARG A 231 -13.91 14.68 6.87
N ALA A 232 -12.85 14.34 6.13
CA ALA A 232 -11.50 14.82 6.41
C ALA A 232 -11.32 16.34 6.23
N LYS A 233 -12.30 17.03 5.62
CA LYS A 233 -12.37 18.48 5.48
C LYS A 233 -13.49 19.09 6.33
N ASP A 234 -13.91 18.39 7.38
CA ASP A 234 -14.97 18.80 8.31
C ASP A 234 -16.37 18.96 7.68
N GLY A 235 -16.57 18.44 6.45
CA GLY A 235 -17.89 18.38 5.82
C GLY A 235 -18.68 17.15 6.27
N ASN A 236 -20.01 17.25 6.31
CA ASN A 236 -20.88 16.09 6.50
C ASN A 236 -21.27 15.49 5.14
N PRO A 237 -20.89 14.24 4.80
CA PRO A 237 -21.23 13.61 3.52
C PRO A 237 -22.72 13.56 3.21
N GLU A 238 -23.59 13.57 4.22
CA GLU A 238 -25.05 13.58 4.03
C GLU A 238 -25.57 14.87 3.39
N ASP A 239 -24.82 15.97 3.48
CA ASP A 239 -25.16 17.25 2.85
C ASP A 239 -24.85 17.26 1.35
N PHE A 240 -24.16 16.22 0.84
CA PHE A 240 -23.75 16.09 -0.55
C PHE A 240 -24.51 14.97 -1.25
N LYS A 241 -24.86 15.19 -2.52
CA LYS A 241 -25.43 14.13 -3.37
C LYS A 241 -24.32 13.21 -3.87
N ILE A 242 -23.87 12.30 -3.00
CA ILE A 242 -22.75 11.38 -3.25
C ILE A 242 -22.95 10.54 -4.53
N ASP A 243 -24.18 10.12 -4.85
CA ASP A 243 -24.47 9.39 -6.10
C ASP A 243 -24.10 10.19 -7.35
N ILE A 244 -24.40 11.50 -7.36
CA ILE A 244 -24.07 12.39 -8.46
C ILE A 244 -22.57 12.58 -8.54
N LEU A 245 -21.93 12.84 -7.39
CA LEU A 245 -20.48 13.03 -7.32
C LEU A 245 -19.71 11.77 -7.76
N SER A 246 -20.20 10.58 -7.41
CA SER A 246 -19.61 9.31 -7.86
C SER A 246 -19.75 9.09 -9.37
N SER A 247 -20.87 9.54 -9.95
CA SER A 247 -21.13 9.44 -11.39
C SER A 247 -20.22 10.36 -12.21
N ILE A 248 -20.01 11.60 -11.78
CA ILE A 248 -19.15 12.55 -12.52
C ILE A 248 -17.66 12.26 -12.37
N THR A 249 -17.28 11.56 -11.30
CA THR A 249 -15.90 11.11 -11.03
C THR A 249 -15.62 9.71 -11.61
N GLU A 250 -16.45 9.24 -12.55
CA GLU A 250 -16.23 7.96 -13.22
C GLU A 250 -14.83 7.89 -13.84
N LYS A 251 -14.10 6.79 -13.57
CA LYS A 251 -12.71 6.55 -13.98
C LYS A 251 -11.68 7.52 -13.38
N TRP A 252 -11.99 8.20 -12.30
CA TRP A 252 -10.98 8.94 -11.52
C TRP A 252 -10.30 7.99 -10.54
N SER A 253 -9.01 8.21 -10.28
CA SER A 253 -8.26 7.54 -9.22
C SER A 253 -8.61 8.13 -7.85
N GLY A 254 -8.29 7.40 -6.78
CA GLY A 254 -8.52 7.88 -5.41
C GLY A 254 -7.81 9.20 -5.11
N ALA A 255 -6.56 9.35 -5.58
CA ALA A 255 -5.79 10.59 -5.42
C ALA A 255 -6.42 11.79 -6.16
N GLU A 256 -7.08 11.55 -7.30
CA GLU A 256 -7.78 12.63 -8.02
C GLU A 256 -9.06 13.04 -7.30
N ILE A 257 -9.78 12.09 -6.70
CA ILE A 257 -10.94 12.39 -5.86
C ILE A 257 -10.52 13.14 -4.58
N GLU A 258 -9.42 12.75 -3.95
CA GLU A 258 -8.84 13.49 -2.82
C GLU A 258 -8.50 14.94 -3.23
N SER A 259 -7.81 15.09 -4.37
CA SER A 259 -7.42 16.39 -4.91
C SER A 259 -8.62 17.27 -5.26
N LEU A 260 -9.69 16.66 -5.81
CA LEU A 260 -10.95 17.33 -6.08
C LEU A 260 -11.56 17.95 -4.82
N ILE A 261 -11.74 17.14 -3.77
CA ILE A 261 -12.32 17.60 -2.50
C ILE A 261 -11.42 18.64 -1.83
N SER A 262 -10.09 18.43 -1.85
CA SER A 262 -9.15 19.38 -1.28
C SER A 262 -9.17 20.71 -2.02
N SER A 263 -9.29 20.70 -3.35
CA SER A 263 -9.33 21.92 -4.16
C SER A 263 -10.64 22.69 -3.95
N ALA A 264 -11.78 22.00 -3.91
CA ALA A 264 -13.08 22.60 -3.59
C ALA A 264 -13.08 23.26 -2.20
N SER A 265 -12.51 22.57 -1.21
CA SER A 265 -12.34 23.11 0.15
C SER A 265 -11.47 24.38 0.17
N ILE A 266 -10.40 24.43 -0.62
CA ILE A 266 -9.53 25.61 -0.73
C ILE A 266 -10.26 26.80 -1.38
N GLU A 267 -11.08 26.57 -2.41
CA GLU A 267 -11.86 27.63 -3.06
C GLU A 267 -12.88 28.25 -2.11
N ALA A 268 -13.66 27.43 -1.40
CA ALA A 268 -14.60 27.90 -0.39
C ALA A 268 -13.90 28.66 0.76
N TYR A 269 -12.75 28.16 1.21
CA TYR A 269 -11.97 28.80 2.26
C TYR A 269 -11.50 30.22 1.86
N LYS A 270 -11.11 30.44 0.59
CA LYS A 270 -10.74 31.78 0.09
C LYS A 270 -11.90 32.77 0.21
N GLU A 271 -13.12 32.28 0.10
CA GLU A 271 -14.36 33.05 0.24
C GLU A 271 -14.88 33.12 1.69
N ARG A 272 -14.16 32.51 2.65
CA ARG A 272 -14.50 32.45 4.08
C ARG A 272 -15.86 31.78 4.36
N ARG A 273 -16.14 30.71 3.63
CA ARG A 273 -17.33 29.87 3.84
C ARG A 273 -16.95 28.39 3.85
N ASP A 274 -17.87 27.57 4.31
CA ASP A 274 -17.76 26.12 4.16
C ASP A 274 -17.96 25.72 2.69
N PHE A 275 -17.31 24.63 2.29
CA PHE A 275 -17.43 24.12 0.92
C PHE A 275 -18.72 23.33 0.75
N ASP A 276 -19.34 23.47 -0.42
CA ASP A 276 -20.57 22.80 -0.76
C ASP A 276 -20.44 21.98 -2.04
N GLN A 277 -21.53 21.35 -2.47
CA GLN A 277 -21.54 20.53 -3.67
C GLN A 277 -21.19 21.32 -4.95
N LYS A 278 -21.48 22.62 -5.02
CA LYS A 278 -21.22 23.43 -6.22
C LYS A 278 -19.73 23.64 -6.43
N ASP A 279 -18.96 23.81 -5.35
CA ASP A 279 -17.50 23.90 -5.42
C ASP A 279 -16.91 22.63 -6.02
N ILE A 280 -17.36 21.47 -5.55
CA ILE A 280 -16.92 20.17 -6.09
C ILE A 280 -17.24 20.07 -7.58
N LEU A 281 -18.47 20.44 -7.98
CA LEU A 281 -18.86 20.41 -9.40
C LEU A 281 -18.03 21.38 -10.25
N HIS A 282 -17.74 22.57 -9.73
CA HIS A 282 -16.94 23.58 -10.42
C HIS A 282 -15.52 23.08 -10.68
N VAL A 283 -14.84 22.59 -9.65
CA VAL A 283 -13.48 22.04 -9.75
C VAL A 283 -13.46 20.80 -10.63
N ALA A 284 -14.43 19.90 -10.51
CA ALA A 284 -14.50 18.69 -11.34
C ALA A 284 -14.55 19.01 -12.84
N GLY A 285 -15.20 20.11 -13.23
CA GLY A 285 -15.26 20.59 -14.62
C GLY A 285 -13.92 21.10 -15.17
N GLN A 286 -12.95 21.41 -14.31
CA GLN A 286 -11.65 21.94 -14.69
C GLN A 286 -10.53 20.89 -14.68
N MET A 287 -10.72 19.77 -13.98
CA MET A 287 -9.73 18.71 -13.89
C MET A 287 -9.82 17.75 -15.09
N VAL A 288 -8.66 17.28 -15.54
CA VAL A 288 -8.57 16.23 -16.57
C VAL A 288 -8.06 14.96 -15.91
N PRO A 289 -8.86 13.87 -15.85
CA PRO A 289 -8.47 12.67 -15.14
C PRO A 289 -7.39 11.86 -15.89
N LEU A 290 -6.60 11.12 -15.13
CA LEU A 290 -5.54 10.21 -15.56
C LEU A 290 -6.04 9.16 -16.53
N SER A 291 -7.29 8.71 -16.37
CA SER A 291 -7.93 7.78 -17.30
C SER A 291 -8.06 8.31 -18.72
N LYS A 292 -8.05 9.64 -18.92
CA LYS A 292 -7.99 10.26 -20.25
C LYS A 292 -6.56 10.49 -20.71
N THR A 293 -5.67 10.96 -19.82
CA THR A 293 -4.29 11.31 -20.22
C THR A 293 -3.40 10.09 -20.42
N MET A 294 -3.67 8.99 -19.72
CA MET A 294 -2.88 7.75 -19.71
C MET A 294 -3.70 6.52 -20.10
N GLU A 295 -4.72 6.68 -20.96
CA GLU A 295 -5.67 5.61 -21.30
C GLU A 295 -4.97 4.34 -21.80
N GLU A 296 -3.99 4.48 -22.71
CA GLU A 296 -3.25 3.35 -23.29
C GLU A 296 -2.48 2.57 -22.21
N GLN A 297 -1.80 3.28 -21.31
CA GLN A 297 -1.03 2.69 -20.23
C GLN A 297 -1.96 1.96 -19.24
N ILE A 298 -3.10 2.55 -18.89
CA ILE A 298 -4.08 1.92 -18.00
C ILE A 298 -4.67 0.68 -18.65
N ARG A 299 -4.97 0.72 -19.95
CA ARG A 299 -5.48 -0.43 -20.71
C ARG A 299 -4.45 -1.56 -20.72
N GLU A 300 -3.19 -1.25 -20.92
CA GLU A 300 -2.10 -2.22 -20.88
C GLU A 300 -1.94 -2.85 -19.49
N LEU A 301 -1.86 -2.03 -18.44
CA LEU A 301 -1.75 -2.52 -17.06
C LEU A 301 -2.93 -3.42 -16.68
N THR A 302 -4.14 -3.01 -17.05
CA THR A 302 -5.36 -3.78 -16.78
C THR A 302 -5.37 -5.09 -17.56
N GLY A 303 -4.99 -5.06 -18.84
CA GLY A 303 -4.86 -6.26 -19.68
C GLY A 303 -3.81 -7.23 -19.15
N TRP A 304 -2.68 -6.73 -18.65
CA TRP A 304 -1.67 -7.57 -18.01
C TRP A 304 -2.21 -8.27 -16.76
N SER A 305 -2.97 -7.54 -15.93
CA SER A 305 -3.47 -8.04 -14.64
C SER A 305 -4.42 -9.23 -14.78
N PHE A 306 -5.11 -9.34 -15.92
CA PHE A 306 -6.06 -10.40 -16.19
C PHE A 306 -5.38 -11.78 -16.08
N ASN A 307 -5.92 -12.64 -15.22
CA ASN A 307 -5.38 -13.96 -14.85
C ASN A 307 -3.98 -13.98 -14.21
N ARG A 308 -3.37 -12.81 -13.91
CA ARG A 308 -2.02 -12.72 -13.31
C ARG A 308 -2.01 -12.13 -11.90
N ALA A 309 -3.04 -11.36 -11.54
CA ALA A 309 -3.14 -10.71 -10.25
C ALA A 309 -4.57 -10.78 -9.70
N THR A 310 -4.70 -10.81 -8.37
CA THR A 310 -6.00 -10.75 -7.70
C THR A 310 -6.43 -9.29 -7.59
N PRO A 311 -7.65 -8.89 -7.98
CA PRO A 311 -8.16 -7.55 -7.73
C PRO A 311 -8.16 -7.24 -6.24
N ALA A 312 -7.64 -6.08 -5.84
CA ALA A 312 -7.58 -5.66 -4.44
C ALA A 312 -8.97 -5.38 -3.84
N SER A 313 -9.91 -5.00 -4.70
CA SER A 313 -11.29 -4.67 -4.35
C SER A 313 -12.27 -5.65 -4.98
N LYS A 314 -13.47 -5.77 -4.43
CA LYS A 314 -14.52 -6.57 -5.05
C LYS A 314 -14.97 -5.90 -6.36
N SER A 315 -15.19 -6.71 -7.38
CA SER A 315 -15.79 -6.26 -8.64
C SER A 315 -17.30 -6.26 -8.50
N ASP A 316 -17.96 -5.18 -8.91
CA ASP A 316 -19.41 -5.13 -9.09
C ASP A 316 -19.90 -6.02 -10.24
N ARG A 317 -18.99 -6.44 -11.13
CA ARG A 317 -19.30 -7.31 -12.27
C ARG A 317 -18.94 -8.76 -11.95
N PRO A 318 -19.85 -9.73 -12.21
CA PRO A 318 -19.50 -11.14 -12.19
C PRO A 318 -18.33 -11.38 -13.17
N PRO A 319 -17.48 -12.41 -12.93
CA PRO A 319 -16.39 -12.72 -13.83
C PRO A 319 -16.95 -12.87 -15.25
N ILE A 320 -16.35 -12.13 -16.20
CA ILE A 320 -16.70 -12.21 -17.61
C ILE A 320 -16.49 -13.67 -18.02
N GLN A 321 -17.58 -14.43 -18.19
CA GLN A 321 -17.54 -15.65 -18.99
C GLN A 321 -17.21 -15.20 -20.40
N MET A 322 -15.99 -15.46 -20.84
CA MET A 322 -15.68 -15.33 -22.26
C MET A 322 -16.63 -16.25 -23.03
N PRO A 323 -17.09 -15.85 -24.23
CA PRO A 323 -17.67 -16.80 -25.15
C PRO A 323 -16.65 -17.93 -25.32
N VAL A 324 -17.09 -19.17 -25.10
CA VAL A 324 -16.31 -20.33 -25.52
C VAL A 324 -16.03 -20.11 -26.99
N GLU A 325 -14.75 -20.05 -27.39
CA GLU A 325 -14.41 -20.14 -28.81
C GLU A 325 -15.04 -21.44 -29.30
N GLU A 326 -16.12 -21.33 -30.08
CA GLU A 326 -16.65 -22.48 -30.79
C GLU A 326 -15.54 -22.96 -31.71
N ASP A 327 -15.02 -24.13 -31.37
CA ASP A 327 -14.05 -24.85 -32.17
C ASP A 327 -14.62 -25.01 -33.60
N PRO A 328 -14.01 -24.40 -34.62
CA PRO A 328 -14.49 -24.49 -36.01
C PRO A 328 -14.42 -25.92 -36.56
N SER A 329 -13.90 -26.88 -35.80
CA SER A 329 -13.83 -28.29 -36.20
C SER A 329 -15.06 -29.14 -35.83
N ILE A 330 -16.09 -28.58 -35.19
CA ILE A 330 -17.36 -29.30 -34.88
C ILE A 330 -18.49 -28.94 -35.88
N MET A 331 -18.16 -28.81 -37.16
CA MET A 331 -19.13 -28.99 -38.26
C MET A 331 -18.59 -30.01 -39.27
N LYS A 332 -18.64 -31.28 -38.87
CA LYS A 332 -18.80 -32.41 -39.78
C LYS A 332 -19.80 -33.36 -39.15
N TYR A 333 -21.02 -33.37 -39.66
CA TYR A 333 -21.65 -34.50 -40.36
C TYR A 333 -23.01 -34.08 -40.91
#